data_AF-C7G581-F1
#
_entry.id   AF-C7G581-F1
#
_cell.length_a   1.000
_cell.length_b   1.000
_cell.length_c   1.000
_cell.angle_alpha   90.00
_cell.angle_beta   90.00
_cell.angle_gamma   90.00
#
_symmetry.space_group_name_H-M   'P 1'
#
loop_
_entity.id
_entity.type
_entity.pdbx_description
1 polymer ?
#
loop_
_entity_poly.entity_id
_entity_poly.type
_entity_poly.pdbx_seq_one_letter_code
_entity_poly.pdbx_strand_id
1 'polypeptide(L)'
;MKVGVIGAGTMGQGIAKAFAQVEGYEVALCDIKQEWAEGGKEKIKKGYARLVEKGKMTQEAVDGILAKITPGLKEDLCKDCDLIVEAAFENMEVKKTTFKELDEIAKPDCIFASNTSSLSITEIGNGLNRPMVG
;
A
#
# COMPACT_ATOMS: atom_id res chain seq x y z
N MET A 1 11.64 -4.75 -5.95
CA MET A 1 10.62 -3.73 -6.30
C MET A 1 10.03 -3.20 -5.01
N LYS A 2 9.87 -1.88 -4.86
CA LYS A 2 9.23 -1.27 -3.69
C LYS A 2 7.81 -0.84 -4.04
N VAL A 3 6.84 -1.27 -3.24
CA VAL A 3 5.41 -1.02 -3.45
C VAL A 3 4.87 -0.13 -2.32
N GLY A 4 4.33 1.03 -2.68
CA GLY A 4 3.54 1.86 -1.77
C GLY A 4 2.10 1.40 -1.74
N VAL A 5 1.51 1.27 -0.55
CA VAL A 5 0.09 0.99 -0.35
C VAL A 5 -0.50 2.12 0.46
N ILE A 6 -1.43 2.88 -0.13
CA ILE A 6 -2.00 4.08 0.52
C ILE A 6 -3.36 3.72 1.13
N GLY A 7 -3.44 3.80 2.45
CA GLY A 7 -4.56 3.34 3.26
C GLY A 7 -4.23 2.01 3.94
N ALA A 8 -4.25 1.98 5.27
CA ALA A 8 -3.95 0.80 6.08
C ALA A 8 -5.22 0.07 6.58
N GLY A 9 -6.36 0.35 5.94
CA GLY A 9 -7.64 -0.33 6.14
C GLY A 9 -7.65 -1.77 5.63
N THR A 10 -8.83 -2.40 5.59
CA THR A 10 -8.97 -3.83 5.23
C THR A 10 -8.38 -4.17 3.87
N MET A 11 -8.65 -3.37 2.83
CA MET A 11 -8.13 -3.61 1.49
C MET A 11 -6.62 -3.41 1.42
N GLY A 12 -6.11 -2.30 1.98
CA GLY A 12 -4.67 -2.03 2.05
C GLY A 12 -3.88 -3.11 2.80
N GLN A 13 -4.43 -3.65 3.89
CA GLN A 13 -3.84 -4.80 4.58
C GLN A 13 -3.75 -6.04 3.66
N GLY A 14 -4.80 -6.29 2.87
CA GLY A 14 -4.82 -7.38 1.88
C GLY A 14 -3.74 -7.21 0.81
N ILE A 15 -3.69 -6.02 0.22
CA ILE A 15 -2.72 -5.66 -0.83
C ILE A 15 -1.28 -5.74 -0.30
N ALA A 16 -1.01 -5.16 0.87
CA ALA A 16 0.31 -5.21 1.49
C ALA A 16 0.78 -6.64 1.77
N LYS A 17 -0.10 -7.50 2.28
CA LYS A 17 0.20 -8.93 2.46
C LYS A 17 0.51 -9.64 1.14
N ALA A 18 -0.23 -9.34 0.09
CA ALA A 18 -0.03 -9.99 -1.21
C ALA A 18 1.35 -9.66 -1.78
N PHE A 19 1.74 -8.38 -1.77
CA PHE A 19 3.06 -7.96 -2.26
C PHE A 19 4.21 -8.42 -1.36
N ALA A 20 4.05 -8.40 -0.03
CA ALA A 20 5.11 -8.82 0.89
C ALA A 20 5.44 -10.33 0.80
N GLN A 21 4.53 -11.14 0.26
CA GLN A 21 4.79 -12.56 -0.01
C GLN A 21 5.68 -12.79 -1.24
N VAL A 22 5.87 -11.78 -2.09
CA VAL A 22 6.73 -11.88 -3.27
C VAL A 22 8.20 -11.68 -2.85
N GLU A 23 9.10 -12.49 -3.40
CA GLU A 23 10.54 -12.35 -3.16
C GLU A 23 11.11 -11.11 -3.85
N GLY A 24 12.05 -10.42 -3.19
CA GLY A 24 12.64 -9.17 -3.69
C GLY A 24 11.70 -7.96 -3.65
N TYR A 25 10.54 -8.07 -3.00
CA TYR A 25 9.58 -6.98 -2.85
C TYR A 25 9.61 -6.40 -1.44
N GLU A 26 9.52 -5.08 -1.35
CA GLU A 26 9.35 -4.32 -0.12
C GLU A 26 8.05 -3.54 -0.19
N VAL A 27 7.39 -3.36 0.95
CA VAL A 27 6.07 -2.72 1.01
C VAL A 27 6.10 -1.55 1.99
N ALA A 28 5.79 -0.36 1.51
CA ALA A 28 5.48 0.79 2.33
C ALA A 28 3.96 0.83 2.57
N LEU A 29 3.52 0.52 3.78
CA LEU A 29 2.10 0.59 4.16
C LEU A 29 1.83 1.96 4.78
N CYS A 30 1.20 2.84 4.02
CA CYS A 30 1.01 4.23 4.42
C CYS A 30 -0.43 4.51 4.85
N ASP A 31 -0.60 5.44 5.78
CA ASP A 31 -1.90 6.02 6.13
C ASP A 31 -1.70 7.51 6.51
N ILE A 32 -2.78 8.26 6.73
CA ILE A 32 -2.71 9.69 7.09
C ILE A 32 -2.16 9.94 8.50
N LYS A 33 -2.04 8.88 9.32
CA LYS A 33 -1.43 8.90 10.64
C LYS A 33 -0.54 7.69 10.84
N GLN A 34 0.62 7.90 11.46
CA GLN A 34 1.58 6.85 11.81
C GLN A 34 0.90 5.70 12.59
N GLU A 35 0.10 6.04 13.60
CA GLU A 35 -0.61 5.05 14.43
C GLU A 35 -1.59 4.15 13.64
N TRP A 36 -2.12 4.64 12.51
CA TRP A 36 -3.07 3.90 11.68
C TRP A 36 -2.32 2.94 10.75
N ALA A 37 -1.19 3.39 10.18
CA ALA A 37 -0.29 2.53 9.42
C ALA A 37 0.25 1.38 10.28
N GLU A 38 0.74 1.69 11.48
CA GLU A 38 1.19 0.69 12.47
C GLU A 38 0.05 -0.26 12.86
N GLY A 39 -1.13 0.29 13.13
CA GLY A 39 -2.33 -0.49 13.41
C GLY A 39 -2.71 -1.45 12.27
N GLY A 40 -2.50 -1.05 11.01
CA GLY A 40 -2.64 -1.92 9.84
C GLY A 40 -1.65 -3.08 9.83
N LYS A 41 -0.36 -2.80 10.06
CA LYS A 41 0.67 -3.85 10.16
C LYS A 41 0.40 -4.82 11.32
N GLU A 42 -0.06 -4.32 12.47
CA GLU A 42 -0.43 -5.15 13.62
C GLU A 42 -1.64 -6.06 13.31
N LYS A 43 -2.63 -5.58 12.55
CA LYS A 43 -3.75 -6.42 12.08
C LYS A 43 -3.29 -7.51 11.12
N ILE A 44 -2.33 -7.21 10.24
CA ILE A 44 -1.70 -8.21 9.35
C ILE A 44 -1.00 -9.28 10.19
N LYS A 45 -0.19 -8.89 11.17
CA LYS A 45 0.51 -9.79 12.09
C LYS A 45 -0.46 -10.72 12.84
N LYS A 46 -1.55 -10.17 13.40
CA LYS A 46 -2.60 -10.97 14.06
C LYS A 46 -3.28 -11.95 13.10
N GLY A 47 -3.47 -11.57 11.84
CA GLY A 47 -4.00 -12.46 10.81
C GLY A 47 -3.10 -13.68 10.55
N TYR A 48 -1.79 -13.45 10.46
CA TYR A 48 -0.82 -14.52 10.29
C TYR A 48 -0.64 -15.40 11.52
N ALA A 49 -0.68 -14.84 12.74
CA ALA A 49 -0.61 -15.62 13.97
C ALA A 49 -1.68 -16.74 14.00
N ARG A 50 -2.90 -16.44 13.56
CA ARG A 50 -3.98 -17.45 13.42
C ARG A 50 -3.69 -18.54 12.39
N LEU A 51 -2.88 -18.26 11.37
CA LEU A 51 -2.46 -19.27 10.39
C LEU A 51 -1.35 -20.16 10.94
N VAL A 52 -0.44 -19.59 11.73
CA VAL A 52 0.60 -20.34 12.46
C VAL A 52 -0.02 -21.27 13.50
N GLU A 53 -0.97 -20.76 14.30
CA GLU A 53 -1.74 -21.58 15.27
C GLU A 53 -2.45 -22.76 14.61
N LYS A 54 -2.90 -22.60 13.36
CA LYS A 54 -3.55 -23.64 12.56
C LYS A 54 -2.56 -24.56 11.83
N GLY A 55 -1.26 -24.39 12.03
CA GLY A 55 -0.21 -25.15 11.35
C GLY A 55 -0.14 -24.92 9.83
N LYS A 56 -0.71 -23.82 9.33
CA LYS A 56 -0.76 -23.51 7.89
C LYS A 56 0.46 -22.73 7.40
N MET A 57 1.22 -22.12 8.31
CA MET A 57 2.44 -21.36 8.05
C MET A 57 3.40 -21.51 9.23
N THR A 58 4.70 -21.36 8.97
CA THR A 58 5.71 -21.30 10.04
C THR A 58 5.87 -19.88 10.56
N GLN A 59 6.37 -19.73 11.79
CA GLN A 59 6.63 -18.41 12.37
C GLN A 59 7.71 -17.66 11.58
N GLU A 60 8.74 -18.37 11.12
CA GLU A 60 9.84 -17.82 10.35
C GLU A 60 9.37 -17.23 9.02
N ALA A 61 8.43 -17.91 8.34
CA ALA A 61 7.84 -17.41 7.10
C ALA A 61 7.04 -16.13 7.35
N VAL A 62 6.28 -16.06 8.45
CA VAL A 62 5.50 -14.88 8.84
C VAL A 62 6.42 -13.71 9.19
N ASP A 63 7.47 -13.95 9.96
CA ASP A 63 8.43 -12.91 10.34
C ASP A 63 9.14 -12.33 9.12
N GLY A 64 9.50 -13.18 8.16
CA GLY A 64 10.06 -12.74 6.88
C GLY A 64 9.10 -11.86 6.05
N ILE A 65 7.81 -12.17 6.05
CA ILE A 65 6.79 -11.33 5.38
C ILE A 65 6.63 -9.99 6.12
N LEU A 66 6.52 -10.01 7.45
CA LEU A 66 6.32 -8.80 8.25
C LEU A 66 7.53 -7.86 8.23
N ALA A 67 8.75 -8.40 8.08
CA ALA A 67 9.97 -7.61 7.95
C ALA A 67 9.98 -6.76 6.67
N LYS A 68 9.31 -7.21 5.60
CA LYS A 68 9.22 -6.48 4.33
C LYS A 68 8.19 -5.33 4.35
N ILE A 69 7.32 -5.28 5.36
CA ILE A 69 6.27 -4.26 5.47
C ILE A 69 6.74 -3.16 6.41
N THR A 70 6.95 -1.95 5.88
CA THR A 70 7.29 -0.76 6.66
C THR A 70 6.06 0.14 6.77
N PRO A 71 5.49 0.34 7.98
CA PRO A 71 4.36 1.24 8.16
C PRO A 71 4.85 2.70 8.30
N GLY A 72 4.14 3.65 7.72
CA GLY A 72 4.42 5.06 7.98
C GLY A 72 3.59 6.05 7.18
N LEU A 73 4.19 7.20 6.89
CA LEU A 73 3.58 8.26 6.08
C LEU A 73 4.10 8.21 4.65
N LYS A 74 3.28 8.68 3.70
CA LYS A 74 3.61 8.60 2.27
C LYS A 74 4.79 9.49 1.90
N GLU A 75 4.92 10.61 2.58
CA GLU A 75 5.99 11.60 2.42
C GLU A 75 7.37 10.99 2.71
N ASP A 76 7.44 10.06 3.66
CA ASP A 76 8.69 9.43 4.09
C ASP A 76 9.04 8.18 3.28
N LEU A 77 8.01 7.43 2.84
CA LEU A 77 8.20 6.07 2.34
C LEU A 77 7.99 5.88 0.84
N CYS A 78 7.32 6.82 0.15
CA CYS A 78 6.90 6.62 -1.25
C CYS A 78 7.87 7.15 -2.31
N LYS A 79 8.93 7.88 -1.92
CA LYS A 79 9.85 8.54 -2.86
C LYS A 79 10.50 7.59 -3.88
N ASP A 80 10.90 6.41 -3.41
CA ASP A 80 11.63 5.38 -4.16
C ASP A 80 10.74 4.22 -4.64
N CYS A 81 9.42 4.28 -4.40
CA CYS A 81 8.48 3.27 -4.87
C CYS A 81 8.47 3.12 -6.39
N ASP A 82 8.38 1.87 -6.86
CA ASP A 82 8.20 1.51 -8.26
C ASP A 82 6.70 1.48 -8.64
N LEU A 83 5.85 1.11 -7.68
CA LEU A 83 4.40 1.01 -7.82
C LEU A 83 3.75 1.60 -6.57
N ILE A 84 2.69 2.39 -6.75
CA ILE A 84 1.84 2.83 -5.64
C ILE A 84 0.40 2.42 -5.91
N VAL A 85 -0.17 1.66 -4.98
CA VAL A 85 -1.56 1.20 -5.00
C VAL A 85 -2.36 1.95 -3.94
N GLU A 86 -3.31 2.75 -4.36
CA GLU A 86 -4.20 3.52 -3.49
C GLU A 86 -5.44 2.71 -3.12
N ALA A 87 -5.73 2.62 -1.82
CA ALA A 87 -6.86 1.93 -1.21
C ALA A 87 -7.43 2.75 -0.03
N ALA A 88 -7.45 4.07 -0.18
CA ALA A 88 -8.05 5.03 0.73
C ALA A 88 -9.57 5.14 0.51
N PHE A 89 -10.18 6.13 1.14
CA PHE A 89 -11.62 6.34 1.12
C PHE A 89 -12.16 6.53 -0.31
N GLU A 90 -13.34 5.95 -0.59
CA GLU A 90 -13.93 5.95 -1.93
C GLU A 90 -14.60 7.31 -2.22
N ASN A 91 -13.77 8.33 -2.44
CA ASN A 91 -14.18 9.69 -2.79
C ASN A 91 -13.23 10.27 -3.86
N MET A 92 -13.81 10.88 -4.89
CA MET A 92 -13.06 11.39 -6.05
C MET A 92 -12.04 12.47 -5.67
N GLU A 93 -12.41 13.44 -4.84
CA GLU A 93 -11.53 14.54 -4.44
C GLU A 93 -10.38 14.05 -3.57
N VAL A 94 -10.67 13.12 -2.65
CA VAL A 94 -9.65 12.49 -1.80
C VAL A 94 -8.62 11.75 -2.65
N LYS A 95 -9.05 10.94 -3.62
CA LYS A 95 -8.14 10.18 -4.48
C LYS A 95 -7.32 11.11 -5.39
N LYS A 96 -7.95 12.09 -6.05
CA LYS A 96 -7.23 13.08 -6.88
C LYS A 96 -6.18 13.83 -6.08
N THR A 97 -6.52 14.30 -4.87
CA THR A 97 -5.58 15.01 -3.99
C THR A 97 -4.43 14.10 -3.59
N THR A 98 -4.73 12.86 -3.18
CA THR A 98 -3.73 11.87 -2.79
C THR A 98 -2.74 11.61 -3.93
N PHE A 99 -3.23 11.37 -5.15
CA PHE A 99 -2.36 11.11 -6.30
C PHE A 99 -1.57 12.34 -6.74
N LYS A 100 -2.13 13.54 -6.62
CA LYS A 100 -1.39 14.77 -6.91
C LYS A 100 -0.21 14.95 -5.96
N GLU A 101 -0.41 14.76 -4.65
CA GLU A 101 0.67 14.81 -3.66
C GLU A 101 1.72 13.72 -3.94
N LEU A 102 1.28 12.52 -4.30
CA LEU A 102 2.19 11.43 -4.67
C LEU A 102 2.96 11.71 -5.96
N ASP A 103 2.38 12.42 -6.94
CA ASP A 103 3.05 12.80 -8.20
C ASP A 103 4.25 13.72 -7.94
N GLU A 104 4.20 14.53 -6.88
CA GLU A 104 5.29 15.40 -6.44
C GLU A 104 6.38 14.63 -5.65
N ILE A 105 6.00 13.56 -4.95
CA ILE A 105 6.91 12.79 -4.07
C ILE A 105 7.61 11.65 -4.81
N ALA A 106 6.85 10.89 -5.62
CA ALA A 106 7.30 9.64 -6.21
C ALA A 106 8.25 9.88 -7.39
N LYS A 107 9.29 9.04 -7.50
CA LYS A 107 10.22 9.06 -8.63
C LYS A 107 9.49 8.99 -9.99
N PRO A 108 10.01 9.61 -11.07
CA PRO A 108 9.28 9.76 -12.34
C PRO A 108 8.70 8.47 -12.93
N ASP A 109 9.45 7.35 -12.80
CA ASP A 109 9.07 6.07 -13.39
C ASP A 109 8.09 5.24 -12.54
N CYS A 110 7.64 5.76 -11.39
CA CYS A 110 6.68 5.07 -10.53
C CYS A 110 5.31 4.94 -11.22
N ILE A 111 4.73 3.75 -11.21
CA ILE A 111 3.38 3.49 -11.71
C ILE A 111 2.35 3.76 -10.61
N PHE A 112 1.24 4.41 -10.96
CA PHE A 112 0.12 4.62 -10.05
C PHE A 112 -1.04 3.67 -10.35
N ALA A 113 -1.63 3.11 -9.29
CA ALA A 113 -2.75 2.20 -9.35
C ALA A 113 -3.79 2.60 -8.30
N SER A 114 -5.08 2.53 -8.60
CA SER A 114 -6.14 2.69 -7.59
C SER A 114 -6.98 1.41 -7.50
N ASN A 115 -7.20 0.94 -6.28
CA ASN A 115 -8.13 -0.14 -5.96
C ASN A 115 -9.60 0.32 -5.95
N THR A 116 -9.93 1.47 -6.57
CA THR A 116 -11.31 1.94 -6.64
C THR A 116 -12.20 0.93 -7.38
N SER A 117 -13.45 0.84 -6.94
CA SER A 117 -14.45 -0.07 -7.53
C SER A 117 -15.50 0.66 -8.35
N SER A 118 -15.60 1.98 -8.19
CA SER A 118 -16.72 2.77 -8.69
C SER A 118 -16.33 4.09 -9.34
N LEU A 119 -15.09 4.56 -9.16
CA LEU A 119 -14.64 5.84 -9.68
C LEU A 119 -13.87 5.65 -10.99
N SER A 120 -14.00 6.63 -11.89
CA SER A 120 -13.32 6.63 -13.17
C SER A 120 -11.81 6.80 -12.99
N ILE A 121 -11.02 5.81 -13.42
CA ILE A 121 -9.55 5.88 -13.43
C ILE A 121 -9.05 7.05 -14.27
N THR A 122 -9.67 7.28 -15.43
CA THR A 122 -9.35 8.43 -16.29
C THR A 122 -9.55 9.75 -15.57
N GLU A 123 -10.59 9.85 -14.74
CA GLU A 123 -10.87 11.07 -14.00
C GLU A 123 -9.90 11.28 -12.83
N ILE A 124 -9.57 10.21 -12.09
CA ILE A 124 -8.59 10.28 -10.99
C ILE A 124 -7.21 10.66 -11.55
N GLY A 125 -6.81 10.06 -12.66
CA GLY A 125 -5.50 10.29 -13.30
C GLY A 125 -5.39 11.62 -14.05
N ASN A 126 -6.47 12.39 -14.17
CA ASN A 126 -6.45 13.65 -14.92
C ASN A 126 -5.53 14.67 -14.23
N GLY A 127 -4.53 15.15 -14.97
CA GLY A 127 -3.55 16.13 -14.50
C GLY A 127 -2.30 15.52 -13.86
N LEU A 128 -2.18 14.19 -13.81
CA LEU A 128 -0.95 13.52 -13.38
C LEU A 128 0.04 13.42 -14.56
N ASN A 129 1.34 13.47 -14.25
CA ASN A 129 2.40 13.41 -15.25
C ASN A 129 2.80 11.98 -15.65
N ARG A 130 2.03 10.98 -15.21
CA ARG A 130 2.39 9.56 -15.36
C ARG A 130 1.17 8.67 -15.56
N PRO A 131 1.35 7.44 -16.09
CA PRO A 131 0.27 6.50 -16.28
C PRO A 131 -0.39 6.08 -14.97
N MET A 132 -1.72 5.91 -15.01
CA MET A 132 -2.52 5.35 -13.93
C MET A 132 -3.25 4.10 -14.42
N VAL A 133 -3.31 3.08 -13.57
CA VAL A 133 -4.07 1.84 -13.79
C VAL A 133 -5.13 1.63 -12.70
N GLY A 134 -6.17 0.87 -13.03
CA GLY A 134 -7.22 0.43 -12.10
C GLY A 134 -7.20 -1.07 -11.93
#